data_AF-A0A0F9U341-F1
#
_entry.id   AF-A0A0F9U341-F1
#
_cell.length_a   1.000
_cell.length_b   1.000
_cell.length_c   1.000
_cell.angle_alpha   90.00
_cell.angle_beta   90.00
_cell.angle_gamma   90.00
#
_symmetry.space_group_name_H-M   'P 1'
#
loop_
_entity.id
_entity.type
_entity.pdbx_description
1 polymer ?
#
loop_
_entity_poly.entity_id
_entity_poly.type
_entity_poly.pdbx_seq_one_letter_code
_entity_poly.pdbx_strand_id
1 'polypeptide(L)'
;MNLVKIISTEIDDLTQRVSKFLRFGLNDVQTAIQTAPYGMDSNPIKGMIAVYGATSEKGKPVIIGYINKNQLADIGEARIFSTDENGVLKTFIWLKNDGIIEIGGDVDNMVRFSELKTAFNEMQSDVNTLKTAISGWTPIPNDGGAALKVALATWFAATLVENIDDSRIDQIKTL
;
A
#
# COMPACT_ATOMS: atom_id res chain seq x y z
N MET A 1 -10.68 1.10 34.81
CA MET A 1 -9.63 1.14 33.76
C MET A 1 -8.77 2.35 34.04
N ASN A 2 -7.47 2.28 33.79
CA ASN A 2 -6.57 3.42 33.97
C ASN A 2 -5.65 3.57 32.75
N LEU A 3 -5.06 4.75 32.60
CA LEU A 3 -4.11 5.07 31.55
C LEU A 3 -2.68 4.81 32.01
N VAL A 4 -1.86 4.19 31.16
CA VAL A 4 -0.45 3.89 31.44
C VAL A 4 0.43 4.23 30.25
N LYS A 5 1.71 4.48 30.49
CA LYS A 5 2.69 4.81 29.44
C LYS A 5 3.54 3.59 29.11
N ILE A 6 3.60 3.23 27.83
CA ILE A 6 4.41 2.12 27.32
C ILE A 6 5.90 2.48 27.33
N ILE A 7 6.72 1.57 27.82
CA ILE A 7 8.19 1.65 27.85
C ILE A 7 8.79 0.83 26.71
N SER A 8 8.33 -0.41 26.55
CA SER A 8 8.78 -1.36 25.53
C SER A 8 7.75 -2.50 25.37
N THR A 9 7.93 -3.30 24.34
CA THR A 9 7.12 -4.50 24.04
C THR A 9 8.04 -5.65 23.65
N GLU A 10 7.62 -6.87 23.97
CA GLU A 10 8.29 -8.11 23.56
C GLU A 10 7.26 -9.18 23.18
N ILE A 11 7.72 -10.26 22.53
CA ILE A 11 6.91 -11.44 22.24
C ILE A 11 7.40 -12.56 23.15
N ASP A 12 6.48 -13.20 23.87
CA ASP A 12 6.80 -14.33 24.75
C ASP A 12 6.86 -15.66 23.99
N ASP A 13 7.20 -16.75 24.69
CA ASP A 13 7.30 -18.11 24.13
C ASP A 13 5.96 -18.64 23.60
N LEU A 14 4.84 -18.01 23.97
CA LEU A 14 3.49 -18.33 23.51
C LEU A 14 3.02 -17.43 22.35
N THR A 15 3.93 -16.65 21.76
CA THR A 15 3.68 -15.70 20.66
C THR A 15 2.73 -14.55 21.01
N GLN A 16 2.59 -14.24 22.29
CA GLN A 16 1.75 -13.15 22.78
C GLN A 16 2.58 -11.87 22.96
N ARG A 17 1.98 -10.71 22.68
CA ARG A 17 2.64 -9.43 22.92
C ARG A 17 2.54 -9.03 24.39
N VAL A 18 3.69 -8.93 25.04
CA VAL A 18 3.85 -8.44 26.42
C VAL A 18 4.26 -6.97 26.36
N SER A 19 3.48 -6.12 27.01
CA SER A 19 3.72 -4.67 27.10
C SER A 19 4.28 -4.30 28.47
N LYS A 20 5.42 -3.60 28.49
CA LYS A 20 6.02 -3.02 29.70
C LYS A 20 5.60 -1.57 29.86
N PHE A 21 5.09 -1.17 31.03
CA PHE A 21 4.50 0.15 31.26
C PHE A 21 4.74 0.71 32.66
N LEU A 22 4.58 2.02 32.82
CA LEU A 22 4.63 2.73 34.11
C LEU A 22 3.24 2.90 34.70
N ARG A 23 3.06 2.58 35.98
CA ARG A 23 1.80 2.75 36.71
C ARG A 23 1.86 3.90 37.73
N PHE A 24 2.46 3.71 38.91
CA PHE A 24 2.56 4.75 39.94
C PHE A 24 3.96 5.39 40.01
N GLY A 25 4.26 6.26 39.04
CA GLY A 25 5.52 7.00 38.99
C GLY A 25 6.64 6.28 38.22
N LEU A 26 7.81 6.91 38.14
CA LEU A 26 8.91 6.49 37.26
C LEU A 26 9.52 5.13 37.61
N ASN A 27 9.32 4.63 38.83
CA ASN A 27 9.93 3.41 39.33
C ASN A 27 8.95 2.21 39.39
N ASP A 28 7.64 2.43 39.21
CA ASP A 28 6.64 1.36 39.22
C ASP A 28 6.42 0.83 37.79
N VAL A 29 7.32 -0.07 37.39
CA VAL A 29 7.33 -0.71 36.07
C VAL A 29 6.64 -2.07 36.15
N GLN A 30 5.65 -2.29 35.30
CA GLN A 30 4.86 -3.53 35.25
C GLN A 30 4.78 -4.08 33.82
N THR A 31 4.42 -5.35 33.70
CA THR A 31 4.19 -6.02 32.42
C THR A 31 2.78 -6.60 32.35
N ALA A 32 2.19 -6.63 31.15
CA ALA A 32 0.87 -7.20 30.91
C ALA A 32 0.76 -7.71 29.47
N ILE A 33 -0.09 -8.71 29.26
CA ILE A 33 -0.45 -9.21 27.92
C ILE A 33 -1.35 -8.17 27.24
N GLN A 34 -1.11 -7.91 25.97
CA GLN A 34 -1.96 -7.06 25.13
C GLN A 34 -3.07 -7.89 24.47
N THR A 35 -4.29 -7.37 24.51
CA THR A 35 -5.40 -7.87 23.70
C THR A 35 -5.39 -7.19 22.33
N ALA A 36 -5.71 -7.94 21.28
CA ALA A 36 -5.95 -7.40 19.95
C ALA A 36 -7.12 -8.14 19.28
N PRO A 37 -7.87 -7.48 18.38
CA PRO A 37 -8.82 -8.19 17.52
C PRO A 37 -8.11 -9.29 16.72
N TYR A 38 -8.80 -10.40 16.47
CA TYR A 38 -8.26 -11.47 15.63
C TYR A 38 -7.92 -10.94 14.23
N GLY A 39 -6.71 -11.23 13.75
CA GLY A 39 -6.20 -10.74 12.47
C GLY A 39 -5.61 -9.32 12.49
N MET A 40 -5.65 -8.60 13.62
CA MET A 40 -4.98 -7.31 13.76
C MET A 40 -3.74 -7.43 14.65
N ASP A 41 -2.56 -7.35 14.03
CA ASP A 41 -1.29 -7.32 14.74
C ASP A 41 -0.65 -5.92 14.65
N SER A 42 -0.78 -5.14 15.74
CA SER A 42 -0.20 -3.80 15.84
C SER A 42 0.73 -3.70 17.04
N ASN A 43 1.95 -3.21 16.79
CA ASN A 43 2.97 -3.01 17.81
C ASN A 43 3.14 -1.50 18.11
N PRO A 44 2.84 -1.03 19.33
CA PRO A 44 2.96 0.39 19.66
C PRO A 44 4.43 0.84 19.72
N ILE A 45 4.69 2.10 19.35
CA ILE A 45 5.97 2.75 19.61
C ILE A 45 6.12 3.09 21.10
N LYS A 46 7.38 3.28 21.54
CA LYS A 46 7.70 3.71 22.90
C LYS A 46 6.99 5.02 23.25
N GLY A 47 6.45 5.10 24.47
CA GLY A 47 5.81 6.30 24.98
C GLY A 47 4.35 6.50 24.55
N MET A 48 3.74 5.54 23.82
CA MET A 48 2.29 5.48 23.62
C MET A 48 1.55 5.36 24.95
N ILE A 49 0.35 5.94 25.01
CA ILE A 49 -0.55 5.80 26.15
C ILE A 49 -1.47 4.63 25.88
N ALA A 50 -1.52 3.68 26.81
CA ALA A 50 -2.34 2.49 26.73
C ALA A 50 -3.45 2.53 27.78
N VAL A 51 -4.59 1.93 27.43
CA VAL A 51 -5.67 1.64 28.38
C VAL A 51 -5.43 0.24 28.92
N TYR A 52 -5.29 0.13 30.23
CA TYR A 52 -5.22 -1.18 30.88
C TYR A 52 -6.44 -1.49 31.74
N GLY A 53 -6.79 -2.76 31.79
CA GLY A 53 -7.89 -3.32 32.57
C GLY A 53 -7.40 -4.39 33.54
N ALA A 54 -8.04 -4.49 34.70
CA ALA A 54 -7.87 -5.64 35.59
C ALA A 54 -8.71 -6.81 35.05
N THR A 55 -8.19 -8.03 35.19
CA THR A 55 -8.95 -9.26 34.93
C THR A 55 -9.58 -9.77 36.23
N SER A 56 -10.38 -10.84 36.14
CA SER A 56 -10.85 -11.58 37.33
C SER A 56 -9.71 -12.21 38.12
N GLU A 57 -8.55 -12.42 37.49
CA GLU A 57 -7.36 -12.94 38.14
C GLU A 57 -6.51 -11.80 38.73
N LYS A 58 -6.40 -11.78 40.05
CA LYS A 58 -5.64 -10.76 40.78
C LYS A 58 -4.18 -10.78 40.32
N GLY A 59 -3.67 -9.61 39.93
CA GLY A 59 -2.28 -9.44 39.51
C GLY A 59 -2.01 -9.72 38.02
N LYS A 60 -3.04 -10.08 37.23
CA LYS A 60 -2.92 -10.31 35.79
C LYS A 60 -3.71 -9.26 34.99
N PRO A 61 -3.25 -8.00 34.95
CA PRO A 61 -3.89 -6.99 34.11
C PRO A 61 -3.64 -7.29 32.62
N VAL A 62 -4.44 -6.66 31.76
CA VAL A 62 -4.29 -6.70 30.30
C VAL A 62 -4.28 -5.29 29.72
N ILE A 63 -3.55 -5.10 28.62
CA ILE A 63 -3.64 -3.90 27.80
C ILE A 63 -4.78 -4.10 26.80
N ILE A 64 -5.80 -3.23 26.86
CA ILE A 64 -6.98 -3.31 25.99
C ILE A 64 -6.70 -2.67 24.63
N GLY A 65 -5.94 -1.57 24.62
CA GLY A 65 -5.62 -0.83 23.41
C GLY A 65 -4.83 0.45 23.72
N TYR A 66 -4.63 1.27 22.70
CA TYR A 66 -3.82 2.49 22.76
C TYR A 66 -4.67 3.72 22.44
N ILE A 67 -4.37 4.83 23.12
CA ILE A 67 -4.90 6.14 22.76
C ILE A 67 -4.05 6.67 21.61
N ASN A 68 -4.69 6.84 20.46
CA ASN A 68 -4.05 7.42 19.29
C ASN A 68 -3.77 8.91 19.54
N LYS A 69 -2.56 9.38 19.22
CA LYS A 69 -2.13 10.77 19.45
C LYS A 69 -2.34 11.67 18.24
N ASN A 70 -2.40 11.10 17.04
CA ASN A 70 -2.45 11.82 15.77
C ASN A 70 -3.57 11.26 14.89
N GLN A 71 -4.83 11.45 15.31
CA GLN A 71 -5.98 11.05 14.50
C GLN A 71 -6.19 12.06 13.38
N LEU A 72 -6.00 11.60 12.13
CA LEU A 72 -6.18 12.42 10.92
C LEU A 72 -7.47 12.08 10.16
N ALA A 73 -8.10 10.95 10.46
CA ALA A 73 -9.32 10.51 9.80
C ALA A 73 -10.49 11.43 10.18
N ASP A 74 -11.18 11.96 9.18
CA ASP A 74 -12.39 12.76 9.38
C ASP A 74 -13.60 11.89 9.72
N ILE A 75 -14.74 12.53 10.01
CA ILE A 75 -15.99 11.84 10.30
C ILE A 75 -16.35 10.93 9.11
N GLY A 76 -16.54 9.65 9.40
CA GLY A 76 -16.87 8.62 8.41
C GLY A 76 -15.66 7.97 7.73
N GLU A 77 -14.45 8.39 8.05
CA GLU A 77 -13.23 7.82 7.49
C GLU A 77 -12.62 6.74 8.40
N ALA A 78 -11.85 5.84 7.79
CA ALA A 78 -11.05 4.87 8.51
C ALA A 78 -9.64 4.81 7.94
N ARG A 79 -8.64 4.81 8.82
CA ARG A 79 -7.23 4.84 8.42
C ARG A 79 -6.43 3.79 9.19
N ILE A 80 -5.70 2.97 8.46
CA ILE A 80 -4.73 2.00 8.97
C ILE A 80 -3.36 2.44 8.46
N PHE A 81 -2.35 2.46 9.33
CA PHE A 81 -1.05 3.01 8.97
C PHE A 81 0.08 2.28 9.70
N SER A 82 1.29 2.39 9.15
CA SER A 82 2.53 1.99 9.80
C SER A 82 3.46 3.19 9.99
N THR A 83 4.25 3.14 11.05
CA THR A 83 5.28 4.15 11.36
C THR A 83 6.61 3.45 11.62
N ASP A 84 7.72 4.20 11.60
CA ASP A 84 8.94 3.73 12.25
C ASP A 84 8.86 3.85 13.78
N GLU A 85 9.96 3.49 14.45
CA GLU A 85 10.16 3.55 15.91
C GLU A 85 9.98 4.95 16.50
N ASN A 86 10.13 6.00 15.70
CA ASN A 86 9.98 7.40 16.12
C ASN A 86 8.55 7.93 15.87
N GLY A 87 7.67 7.11 15.29
CA GLY A 87 6.31 7.50 14.95
C GLY A 87 6.19 8.26 13.63
N VAL A 88 7.22 8.23 12.77
CA VAL A 88 7.14 8.82 11.42
C VAL A 88 6.41 7.84 10.50
N LEU A 89 5.36 8.32 9.83
CA LEU A 89 4.55 7.54 8.89
C LEU A 89 5.41 6.91 7.77
N LYS A 90 5.17 5.64 7.46
CA LYS A 90 5.81 4.93 6.33
C LYS A 90 4.84 4.62 5.21
N THR A 91 3.66 4.10 5.54
CA THR A 91 2.60 3.84 4.56
C THR A 91 1.26 3.76 5.28
N PHE A 92 0.16 3.78 4.51
CA PHE A 92 -1.20 3.70 5.03
C PHE A 92 -2.19 3.15 4.00
N ILE A 93 -3.33 2.70 4.50
CA ILE A 93 -4.58 2.51 3.76
C ILE A 93 -5.60 3.47 4.39
N TRP A 94 -6.20 4.33 3.58
CA TRP A 94 -7.20 5.30 4.03
C TRP A 94 -8.50 5.11 3.24
N LEU A 95 -9.54 4.71 3.96
CA LEU A 95 -10.91 4.69 3.46
C LEU A 95 -11.53 6.07 3.72
N LYS A 96 -11.68 6.86 2.65
CA LYS A 96 -12.24 8.21 2.70
C LYS A 96 -13.77 8.15 2.67
N ASN A 97 -14.41 9.20 3.19
CA ASN A 97 -15.87 9.26 3.30
C ASN A 97 -16.58 9.61 1.97
N ASP A 98 -15.83 9.88 0.91
CA ASP A 98 -16.29 10.13 -0.45
C ASP A 98 -16.20 8.90 -1.37
N GLY A 99 -15.79 7.75 -0.82
CA GLY A 99 -15.65 6.49 -1.54
C GLY A 99 -14.26 6.25 -2.15
N ILE A 100 -13.31 7.16 -1.96
CA ILE A 100 -11.91 6.98 -2.39
C ILE A 100 -11.16 6.10 -1.38
N ILE A 101 -10.27 5.24 -1.89
CA ILE A 101 -9.31 4.49 -1.09
C ILE A 101 -7.90 4.91 -1.50
N GLU A 102 -7.15 5.50 -0.58
CA GLU A 102 -5.73 5.79 -0.77
C GLU A 102 -4.89 4.63 -0.24
N ILE A 103 -4.01 4.09 -1.08
CA ILE A 103 -3.09 3.01 -0.72
C ILE A 103 -1.66 3.51 -0.93
N GLY A 104 -1.00 3.88 0.18
CA GLY A 104 0.36 4.39 0.15
C GLY A 104 0.51 5.85 -0.33
N GLY A 105 -0.60 6.56 -0.57
CA GLY A 105 -0.61 7.97 -0.99
C GLY A 105 -1.66 8.27 -2.06
N ASP A 106 -1.55 9.45 -2.66
CA ASP A 106 -2.46 10.04 -3.65
C ASP A 106 -1.76 10.50 -4.95
N VAL A 107 -0.46 10.21 -5.09
CA VAL A 107 0.35 10.65 -6.24
C VAL A 107 0.01 9.87 -7.51
N ASP A 108 -0.20 8.56 -7.39
CA ASP A 108 -0.44 7.65 -8.50
C ASP A 108 -1.71 6.82 -8.25
N ASN A 109 -2.32 6.34 -9.34
CA ASN A 109 -3.47 5.45 -9.28
C ASN A 109 -3.03 3.98 -9.30
N MET A 110 -3.70 3.13 -8.53
CA MET A 110 -3.60 1.69 -8.73
C MET A 110 -4.33 1.30 -10.02
N VAL A 111 -3.66 0.51 -10.87
CA VAL A 111 -4.19 0.08 -12.16
C VAL A 111 -4.45 -1.42 -12.19
N ARG A 112 -5.51 -1.83 -12.90
CA ARG A 112 -5.78 -3.23 -13.21
C ARG A 112 -4.78 -3.71 -14.27
N PHE A 113 -3.71 -4.36 -13.82
CA PHE A 113 -2.57 -4.71 -14.68
C PHE A 113 -2.96 -5.57 -15.88
N SER A 114 -3.82 -6.58 -15.70
CA SER A 114 -4.17 -7.53 -16.76
C SER A 114 -4.86 -6.83 -17.93
N GLU A 115 -5.85 -5.98 -17.63
CA GLU A 115 -6.61 -5.21 -18.62
C GLU A 115 -5.72 -4.16 -19.29
N LEU A 116 -4.84 -3.49 -18.53
CA LEU A 116 -3.85 -2.57 -19.08
C LEU A 116 -2.89 -3.28 -20.05
N LYS A 117 -2.39 -4.47 -19.68
CA LYS A 117 -1.51 -5.28 -20.53
C LYS A 117 -2.22 -5.71 -21.81
N THR A 118 -3.47 -6.14 -21.73
CA THR A 118 -4.28 -6.48 -22.91
C THR A 118 -4.38 -5.29 -23.85
N ALA A 119 -4.82 -4.13 -23.36
CA ALA A 119 -4.95 -2.93 -24.18
C ALA A 119 -3.60 -2.45 -24.75
N PHE A 120 -2.51 -2.56 -23.98
CA PHE A 120 -1.16 -2.25 -24.45
C PHE A 120 -0.73 -3.18 -25.60
N ASN A 121 -0.95 -4.49 -25.45
CA ASN A 121 -0.62 -5.47 -26.48
C ASN A 121 -1.47 -5.30 -27.75
N GLU A 122 -2.75 -4.97 -27.59
CA GLU A 122 -3.65 -4.64 -28.72
C GLU A 122 -3.15 -3.40 -29.46
N MET A 123 -2.83 -2.32 -28.75
CA MET A 123 -2.24 -1.11 -29.34
C MET A 123 -0.91 -1.41 -30.06
N GLN A 124 -0.05 -2.23 -29.46
CA GLN A 124 1.21 -2.65 -30.09
C GLN A 124 0.95 -3.45 -31.38
N SER A 125 -0.01 -4.37 -31.35
CA SER A 125 -0.42 -5.17 -32.51
C SER A 125 -0.98 -4.30 -33.63
N ASP A 126 -1.84 -3.33 -33.31
CA ASP A 126 -2.43 -2.39 -34.27
C ASP A 126 -1.35 -1.53 -34.93
N VAL A 127 -0.40 -1.02 -34.13
CA VAL A 127 0.75 -0.27 -34.66
C VAL A 127 1.58 -1.16 -35.59
N ASN A 128 1.92 -2.39 -35.20
CA ASN A 128 2.68 -3.31 -36.06
C ASN A 128 1.91 -3.70 -37.34
N THR A 129 0.59 -3.82 -37.26
CA THR A 129 -0.28 -4.07 -38.42
C THR A 129 -0.25 -2.89 -39.39
N LEU A 130 -0.35 -1.65 -38.89
CA LEU A 130 -0.23 -0.43 -39.70
C LEU A 130 1.15 -0.33 -40.36
N LYS A 131 2.23 -0.59 -39.61
CA LYS A 131 3.60 -0.62 -40.14
C LYS A 131 3.75 -1.61 -41.31
N THR A 132 3.17 -2.80 -41.16
CA THR A 132 3.18 -3.85 -42.19
C THR A 132 2.38 -3.41 -43.43
N ALA A 133 1.21 -2.81 -43.24
CA ALA A 133 0.37 -2.31 -44.33
C ALA A 133 1.10 -1.23 -45.15
N ILE A 134 1.74 -0.25 -44.50
CA ILE A 134 2.50 0.81 -45.18
C ILE A 134 3.73 0.23 -45.90
N SER A 135 4.41 -0.75 -45.28
CA SER A 135 5.56 -1.43 -45.90
C SER A 135 5.15 -2.19 -47.16
N GLY A 136 3.99 -2.85 -47.16
CA GLY A 136 3.42 -3.58 -48.29
C GLY A 136 2.70 -2.70 -49.32
N TRP A 137 2.35 -1.46 -48.99
CA TRP A 137 1.65 -0.55 -49.90
C TRP A 137 2.51 -0.17 -51.11
N THR A 138 1.98 -0.33 -52.31
CA THR A 138 2.61 0.14 -53.56
C THR A 138 1.97 1.47 -53.97
N PRO A 139 2.69 2.61 -53.88
CA PRO A 139 2.16 3.92 -54.28
C PRO A 139 1.84 3.99 -55.77
N ILE A 140 0.85 4.79 -56.15
CA ILE A 140 0.52 5.01 -57.56
C ILE A 140 1.55 6.00 -58.14
N PRO A 141 2.03 5.81 -59.38
CA PRO A 141 2.94 6.77 -59.98
C PRO A 141 2.37 8.20 -59.97
N ASN A 142 3.17 9.17 -59.52
CA ASN A 142 2.86 10.60 -59.46
C ASN A 142 1.75 11.04 -58.49
N ASP A 143 1.36 10.22 -57.50
CA ASP A 143 0.40 10.60 -56.46
C ASP A 143 1.04 11.21 -55.18
N GLY A 144 2.38 11.27 -55.13
CA GLY A 144 3.15 11.71 -53.95
C GLY A 144 3.30 10.66 -52.85
N GLY A 145 2.64 9.51 -52.96
CA GLY A 145 2.66 8.43 -51.98
C GLY A 145 4.01 7.75 -51.82
N ALA A 146 4.83 7.71 -52.87
CA ALA A 146 6.22 7.25 -52.78
C ALA A 146 7.06 8.12 -51.84
N ALA A 147 6.88 9.45 -51.90
CA ALA A 147 7.57 10.37 -51.01
C ALA A 147 7.10 10.21 -49.56
N LEU A 148 5.79 10.03 -49.33
CA LEU A 148 5.22 9.77 -48.01
C LEU A 148 5.74 8.45 -47.42
N LYS A 149 5.74 7.37 -48.22
CA LYS A 149 6.24 6.06 -47.78
C LYS A 149 7.71 6.13 -47.38
N VAL A 150 8.55 6.85 -48.15
CA VAL A 150 9.95 7.07 -47.82
C VAL A 150 10.10 7.89 -46.54
N ALA A 151 9.31 8.95 -46.35
CA ALA A 151 9.35 9.77 -45.15
C ALA A 151 8.95 9.00 -43.88
N LEU A 152 8.03 8.03 -44.00
CA LEU A 152 7.59 7.19 -42.88
C LEU A 152 8.52 5.99 -42.63
N ALA A 153 9.32 5.56 -43.60
CA ALA A 153 10.17 4.38 -43.51
C ALA A 153 11.17 4.44 -42.34
N THR A 154 11.65 5.63 -41.99
CA THR A 154 12.51 5.87 -40.82
C THR A 154 11.79 5.65 -39.49
N TRP A 155 10.47 5.88 -39.43
CA TRP A 155 9.66 5.69 -38.22
C TRP A 155 9.23 4.24 -37.98
N PHE A 156 8.96 3.47 -39.05
CA PHE A 156 8.49 2.08 -38.93
C PHE A 156 9.53 0.99 -39.22
N ALA A 157 10.81 1.35 -39.30
CA ALA A 157 11.88 0.41 -39.66
C ALA A 157 11.98 -0.82 -38.73
N ALA A 158 11.54 -0.71 -37.48
CA ALA A 158 11.53 -1.80 -36.50
C ALA A 158 10.11 -2.16 -36.03
N THR A 159 9.90 -3.46 -35.86
CA THR A 159 8.73 -4.00 -35.14
C THR A 159 8.81 -3.62 -33.66
N LEU A 160 7.68 -3.19 -33.11
CA LEU A 160 7.55 -2.86 -31.69
C LEU A 160 7.38 -4.17 -30.90
N VAL A 161 8.17 -4.38 -29.85
CA VAL A 161 8.28 -5.65 -29.06
C VAL A 161 8.35 -5.41 -27.55
N GLU A 162 8.11 -4.18 -27.12
CA GLU A 162 8.12 -3.73 -25.74
C GLU A 162 7.03 -4.46 -24.93
N ASN A 163 7.22 -4.58 -23.63
CA ASN A 163 6.20 -5.10 -22.73
C ASN A 163 6.22 -4.29 -21.43
N ILE A 164 5.14 -4.43 -20.66
CA ILE A 164 4.99 -3.75 -19.37
C ILE A 164 5.09 -4.74 -18.20
N ASP A 165 5.64 -5.94 -18.40
CA ASP A 165 5.59 -7.02 -17.40
C ASP A 165 6.32 -6.67 -16.11
N ASP A 166 7.43 -5.93 -16.21
CA ASP A 166 8.19 -5.45 -15.06
C ASP A 166 7.44 -4.37 -14.25
N SER A 167 6.36 -3.80 -14.78
CA SER A 167 5.49 -2.86 -14.06
C SER A 167 4.48 -3.58 -13.15
N ARG A 168 4.38 -4.92 -13.22
CA ARG A 168 3.46 -5.70 -12.39
C ARG A 168 4.03 -5.90 -10.99
N ILE A 169 3.27 -5.50 -9.97
CA ILE A 169 3.57 -5.83 -8.57
C ILE A 169 2.89 -7.18 -8.25
N ASP A 170 3.64 -8.28 -8.35
CA ASP A 170 3.13 -9.64 -8.20
C ASP A 170 2.41 -9.93 -6.86
N GLN A 171 2.79 -9.20 -5.81
CA GLN A 171 2.29 -9.39 -4.45
C GLN A 171 0.96 -8.66 -4.19
N ILE A 172 0.57 -7.72 -5.05
CA ILE A 172 -0.67 -6.94 -4.90
C ILE A 172 -1.66 -7.41 -5.97
N LYS A 173 -2.74 -8.07 -5.52
CA LYS A 173 -3.79 -8.61 -6.40
C LYS A 173 -5.11 -7.93 -6.11
N THR A 174 -5.80 -7.52 -7.16
CA THR A 174 -7.15 -6.94 -7.10
C THR A 174 -8.16 -7.94 -7.68
N LEU A 175 -9.42 -7.88 -7.24
CA LEU A 175 -10.53 -8.66 -7.82
C LEU A 175 -10.91 -8.15 -9.22
#